data_AF-A0A4Y2LAQ2-F1
#
_entry.id   AF-A0A4Y2LAQ2-F1
#
_cell.length_a   1.000
_cell.length_b   1.000
_cell.length_c   1.000
_cell.angle_alpha   90.00
_cell.angle_beta   90.00
_cell.angle_gamma   90.00
#
_symmetry.space_group_name_H-M   'P 1'
#
loop_
_entity.id
_entity.type
_entity.pdbx_description
1 polymer ?
#
loop_
_entity_poly.entity_id
_entity_poly.type
_entity_poly.pdbx_seq_one_letter_code
_entity_poly.pdbx_strand_id
1 'polypeptide(L)'
;MSALKELSIRTNGIAHLQEEAFKPIWPQLDVFDARGNPLECDSTMEWLFNIRKEAGLILGTCEGPLGREGLDLEDFIESKGQ
;
A
#
# COMPACT_ATOMS: atom_id res chain seq x y z
N MET A 1 24.96 5.37 2.08
CA MET A 1 23.79 5.29 1.18
C MET A 1 22.56 5.43 2.05
N SER A 2 21.71 6.42 1.80
CA SER A 2 20.45 6.58 2.53
C SER A 2 19.47 5.55 1.95
N ALA A 3 19.16 4.52 2.72
CA ALA A 3 18.04 3.63 2.41
C ALA A 3 16.79 4.32 2.97
N LEU A 4 15.81 4.61 2.12
CA LEU A 4 14.52 5.14 2.59
C LEU A 4 13.86 4.04 3.40
N LYS A 5 13.65 4.30 4.69
CA LYS A 5 13.04 3.35 5.64
C LYS A 5 11.60 3.68 5.96
N GLU A 6 11.28 4.96 5.98
CA GLU A 6 9.95 5.44 6.32
C GLU A 6 9.45 6.35 5.21
N LEU A 7 8.27 6.07 4.69
CA LEU A 7 7.61 6.89 3.71
C LEU A 7 6.18 7.21 4.17
N SER A 8 5.89 8.49 4.34
CA SER A 8 4.52 8.96 4.55
C SER A 8 4.07 9.78 3.34
N ILE A 9 2.95 9.36 2.75
CA ILE A 9 2.25 10.04 1.66
C ILE A 9 0.82 10.41 2.07
N ARG A 10 0.58 10.60 3.37
CA ARG A 10 -0.72 10.93 3.94
C ARG A 10 -1.38 12.15 3.27
N THR A 11 -2.70 12.07 3.09
CA THR A 11 -3.56 13.20 2.65
C THR A 11 -3.04 13.91 1.39
N ASN A 12 -2.67 13.12 0.38
CA ASN A 12 -2.20 13.62 -0.92
C ASN A 12 -3.21 13.35 -2.06
N GLY A 13 -4.40 12.83 -1.76
CA GLY A 13 -5.42 12.54 -2.78
C GLY A 13 -5.03 11.41 -3.74
N ILE A 14 -4.17 10.49 -3.29
CA ILE A 14 -3.67 9.38 -4.11
C ILE A 14 -4.72 8.27 -4.16
N ALA A 15 -5.24 7.97 -5.36
CA ALA A 15 -6.17 6.86 -5.53
C ALA A 15 -5.45 5.52 -5.70
N HIS A 16 -4.33 5.50 -6.42
CA HIS A 16 -3.64 4.27 -6.78
C HIS A 16 -2.15 4.37 -6.48
N LEU A 17 -1.61 3.33 -5.85
CA LEU A 17 -0.17 3.16 -5.67
C LEU A 17 0.39 2.50 -6.92
N GLN A 18 0.98 3.29 -7.82
CA GLN A 18 1.52 2.78 -9.09
C GLN A 18 2.76 1.90 -8.88
N GLU A 19 2.79 0.73 -9.54
CA GLU A 19 3.88 -0.24 -9.40
C GLU A 19 5.25 0.39 -9.73
N GLU A 20 5.33 1.17 -10.80
CA GLU A 20 6.57 1.78 -11.28
C GLU A 20 7.18 2.76 -10.26
N ALA A 21 6.32 3.44 -9.49
CA ALA A 21 6.75 4.43 -8.50
C ALA A 21 7.17 3.78 -7.17
N PHE A 22 6.41 2.80 -6.70
CA PHE A 22 6.55 2.28 -5.34
C PHE A 22 7.31 0.95 -5.26
N LYS A 23 7.24 0.09 -6.27
CA LYS A 23 7.94 -1.21 -6.28
C LYS A 23 9.46 -1.12 -6.07
N PRO A 24 10.19 -0.13 -6.64
CA PRO A 24 11.64 -0.05 -6.43
C PRO A 24 12.04 0.24 -4.98
N ILE A 25 11.19 0.93 -4.23
CA ILE A 25 11.46 1.33 -2.84
C ILE A 25 10.75 0.45 -1.82
N TRP A 26 9.73 -0.32 -2.21
CA TRP A 26 8.94 -1.14 -1.28
C TRP A 26 9.78 -2.10 -0.41
N PRO A 27 10.78 -2.84 -0.95
CA PRO A 27 11.51 -3.84 -0.17
C PRO A 27 12.38 -3.26 0.96
N GLN A 28 12.69 -1.97 0.93
CA GLN A 28 13.53 -1.31 1.94
C GLN A 28 12.71 -0.57 3.01
N LEU A 29 11.40 -0.39 2.80
CA LEU A 29 10.53 0.35 3.71
C LEU A 29 10.17 -0.49 4.93
N ASP A 30 10.48 0.06 6.10
CA ASP A 30 10.06 -0.44 7.40
C ASP A 30 8.69 0.16 7.80
N VAL A 31 8.37 1.38 7.33
CA VAL A 31 7.07 2.05 7.55
C VAL A 31 6.55 2.70 6.28
N PHE A 32 5.29 2.44 5.95
CA PHE A 32 4.56 3.08 4.87
C PHE A 32 3.20 3.61 5.37
N ASP A 33 3.01 4.94 5.35
CA ASP A 33 1.76 5.58 5.78
C ASP A 33 1.09 6.34 4.63
N ALA A 34 0.01 5.75 4.12
CA ALA A 34 -0.85 6.28 3.06
C ALA A 34 -2.24 6.68 3.56
N ARG A 35 -2.46 6.84 4.87
CA ARG A 35 -3.77 7.22 5.43
C ARG A 35 -4.30 8.54 4.88
N GLY A 36 -5.62 8.67 4.84
CA GLY A 36 -6.29 9.88 4.36
C GLY A 36 -6.14 10.13 2.86
N ASN A 37 -5.80 9.08 2.10
CA ASN A 37 -5.88 9.06 0.64
C ASN A 37 -7.07 8.19 0.22
N PRO A 38 -7.77 8.53 -0.88
CA PRO A 38 -8.92 7.78 -1.37
C PRO A 38 -8.47 6.52 -2.13
N LEU A 39 -7.83 5.59 -1.44
CA LEU A 39 -7.20 4.43 -2.07
C LEU A 39 -8.24 3.50 -2.70
N GLU A 40 -8.09 3.25 -3.99
CA GLU A 40 -8.92 2.33 -4.78
C GLU A 40 -8.20 0.99 -4.87
N CYS A 41 -8.46 0.10 -3.91
CA CYS A 41 -7.84 -1.22 -3.78
C CYS A 41 -8.42 -2.22 -4.79
N ASP A 42 -8.22 -1.93 -6.07
CA ASP A 42 -8.70 -2.68 -7.22
C ASP A 42 -7.61 -3.55 -7.86
N SER A 43 -7.83 -3.99 -9.10
CA SER A 43 -6.89 -4.83 -9.85
C SER A 43 -5.56 -4.13 -10.18
N THR A 44 -5.51 -2.81 -10.16
CA THR A 44 -4.29 -2.02 -10.42
C THR A 44 -3.32 -2.05 -9.25
N MET A 45 -3.80 -2.39 -8.05
CA MET A 45 -2.99 -2.48 -6.83
C MET A 45 -2.54 -3.92 -6.51
N GLU A 46 -2.84 -4.91 -7.36
CA GLU A 46 -2.49 -6.32 -7.11
C GLU A 46 -0.98 -6.61 -7.12
N TRP A 47 -0.17 -5.72 -7.69
CA TRP A 47 1.29 -5.85 -7.64
C TRP A 47 1.80 -5.91 -6.19
N LEU A 48 1.07 -5.31 -5.25
CA LEU A 48 1.35 -5.35 -3.82
C LEU A 48 1.31 -6.77 -3.24
N PHE A 49 0.48 -7.66 -3.79
CA PHE A 49 0.34 -9.05 -3.32
C PHE A 49 1.60 -9.89 -3.51
N ASN A 50 2.41 -9.54 -4.51
CA ASN A 50 3.62 -10.28 -4.86
C ASN A 50 4.84 -9.83 -4.07
N ILE A 51 4.69 -8.85 -3.17
CA ILE A 51 5.79 -8.30 -2.40
C ILE A 51 5.78 -8.97 -1.03
N ARG A 52 6.68 -9.95 -0.85
CA ARG A 52 6.87 -10.56 0.46
C ARG A 52 7.22 -9.49 1.48
N LYS A 53 6.39 -9.34 2.49
CA LYS A 53 6.64 -8.47 3.62
C LYS A 53 7.46 -9.25 4.65
N GLU A 54 8.73 -8.86 4.87
CA GLU A 54 9.57 -9.40 5.96
C GLU A 54 9.33 -8.67 7.30
N ALA A 55 8.16 -8.04 7.48
CA ALA A 55 7.74 -7.17 8.58
C ALA A 55 8.09 -5.68 8.40
N GLY A 56 7.09 -4.91 7.94
CA GLY A 56 7.05 -3.45 8.00
C GLY A 56 5.66 -3.00 8.45
N LEU A 57 5.50 -1.78 8.92
CA LEU A 57 4.17 -1.24 9.27
C LEU A 57 3.55 -0.61 8.03
N ILE A 58 2.35 -1.07 7.61
CA ILE A 58 1.60 -0.50 6.49
C ILE A 58 0.34 0.13 7.06
N LEU A 59 0.16 1.43 6.84
CA LEU A 59 -0.98 2.19 7.34
C LEU A 59 -1.73 2.80 6.15
N GLY A 60 -2.96 2.39 5.96
CA GLY A 60 -3.82 2.88 4.89
C GLY A 60 -5.15 2.16 4.94
N THR A 61 -6.18 2.80 4.39
CA THR A 61 -7.52 2.24 4.34
C THR A 61 -8.03 2.42 2.92
N CYS A 62 -8.57 1.36 2.35
CA CYS A 62 -9.21 1.39 1.05
C CYS A 62 -10.51 2.19 1.14
N GLU A 63 -10.68 3.17 0.26
CA GLU A 63 -11.94 3.91 0.10
C GLU A 63 -12.83 3.30 -0.98
N GLY A 64 -12.25 2.51 -1.88
CA GLY A 64 -12.97 1.76 -2.90
C GLY A 64 -12.17 0.56 -3.42
N PRO A 65 -12.71 -0.19 -4.41
CA PRO A 65 -14.07 -0.07 -4.93
C PRO A 65 -15.12 -0.66 -3.97
N LEU A 66 -16.41 -0.53 -4.30
CA LEU A 66 -17.54 -1.12 -3.55
C LEU A 66 -17.25 -2.57 -3.14
N GLY A 67 -17.35 -2.86 -1.85
CA GLY A 67 -17.04 -4.17 -1.26
C GLY A 67 -15.62 -4.29 -0.69
N ARG A 68 -14.76 -3.29 -0.89
CA ARG A 68 -13.44 -3.15 -0.23
C ARG A 68 -13.30 -1.86 0.56
N GLU A 69 -14.34 -1.04 0.61
CA GLU A 69 -14.36 0.20 1.40
C GLU A 69 -14.15 -0.12 2.88
N GLY A 70 -13.27 0.62 3.54
CA GLY A 70 -12.91 0.42 4.95
C GLY A 70 -11.96 -0.76 5.20
N LEU A 71 -11.54 -1.50 4.17
CA LEU A 71 -10.53 -2.54 4.31
C LEU A 71 -9.17 -1.92 4.60
N ASP A 72 -8.44 -2.46 5.57
CA ASP A 72 -7.07 -2.01 5.81
C ASP A 72 -6.18 -2.41 4.63
N LEU A 73 -5.29 -1.50 4.23
CA LEU A 73 -4.39 -1.73 3.10
C LEU A 73 -3.47 -2.93 3.37
N GLU A 74 -3.11 -3.18 4.64
CA GLU A 74 -2.37 -4.37 5.04
C GLU A 74 -3.17 -5.66 4.75
N ASP A 75 -4.43 -5.72 5.17
CA ASP A 75 -5.32 -6.86 4.91
C ASP A 75 -5.54 -7.10 3.41
N PHE A 76 -5.68 -6.02 2.63
CA PHE A 76 -5.74 -6.12 1.17
C PHE A 76 -4.52 -6.85 0.63
N ILE A 77 -3.31 -6.46 1.06
CA ILE A 77 -2.05 -7.04 0.59
C ILE A 77 -1.94 -8.52 0.94
N GLU A 78 -2.43 -8.91 2.12
CA GLU A 78 -2.42 -10.30 2.60
C GLU A 78 -3.52 -11.17 1.95
N SER A 79 -4.56 -10.56 1.39
CA SER A 79 -5.74 -11.27 0.87
C SER A 79 -5.48 -12.24 -0.29
N LYS A 80 -4.38 -12.11 -1.05
CA LYS A 80 -4.02 -13.06 -2.12
C LYS A 80 -3.28 -14.32 -1.66
N GLY A 81 -3.17 -14.54 -0.35
CA GLY A 81 -2.62 -15.75 0.26
C GLY A 81 -3.58 -16.95 0.37
N GLN A 82 -4.82 -16.86 -0.13
CA GLN A 82 -5.82 -17.94 -0.16
C GLN A 82 -6.15 -18.40 -1.58
#